data_AF-A0A0V1AK13-F1
#
_entry.id   AF-A0A0V1AK13-F1
#
_cell.length_a   1.000
_cell.length_b   1.000
_cell.length_c   1.000
_cell.angle_alpha   90.00
_cell.angle_beta   90.00
_cell.angle_gamma   90.00
#
_symmetry.space_group_name_H-M   'P 1'
#
loop_
_entity.id
_entity.type
_entity.pdbx_description
1 polymer ?
#
loop_
_entity_poly.entity_id
_entity_poly.type
_entity_poly.pdbx_seq_one_letter_code
_entity_poly.pdbx_strand_id
1 'polypeptide(L)'
;MEDKDCNFESKDYPSINLEIDEYHPSSVTVLVNVEEDIKLNPERFDDFEKLIRVIAYCRRFLANCRHPESNRRLGPLTLVELQIAENYWIRKAQRECFANEIQQLLNGKRITSDSQLIHLDPFLDEN
;
A
#
# COMPACT_ATOMS: atom_id res chain seq x y z
N MET A 1 -67.89 33.98 22.45
CA MET A 1 -66.68 34.01 21.61
C MET A 1 -66.77 32.77 20.77
N GLU A 2 -67.29 32.93 19.55
CA GLU A 2 -67.63 31.82 18.64
C GLU A 2 -66.36 31.41 17.90
N ASP A 3 -65.95 30.16 18.07
CA ASP A 3 -64.86 29.58 17.29
C ASP A 3 -65.35 29.35 15.86
N LYS A 4 -64.71 30.04 14.91
CA LYS A 4 -64.94 29.85 13.48
C LYS A 4 -64.24 28.57 13.06
N ASP A 5 -65.02 27.55 12.73
CA ASP A 5 -64.52 26.37 12.04
C ASP A 5 -63.95 26.79 10.67
N CYS A 6 -62.62 26.87 10.59
CA CYS A 6 -61.91 26.99 9.32
C CYS A 6 -62.05 25.65 8.58
N ASN A 7 -63.02 25.59 7.67
CA ASN A 7 -63.19 24.52 6.71
C ASN A 7 -61.98 24.50 5.76
N PHE A 8 -60.96 23.69 6.08
CA PHE A 8 -59.84 23.44 5.19
C PHE A 8 -60.27 22.38 4.19
N GLU A 9 -60.77 22.83 3.03
CA GLU A 9 -61.04 21.95 1.89
C GLU A 9 -59.76 21.18 1.55
N SER A 10 -59.83 19.86 1.72
CA SER A 10 -58.83 18.91 1.22
C SER A 10 -58.79 19.04 -0.30
N LYS A 11 -57.80 19.78 -0.81
CA LYS A 11 -57.46 19.71 -2.23
C LYS A 11 -56.80 18.36 -2.46
N ASP A 12 -57.50 17.47 -3.17
CA ASP A 12 -56.96 16.19 -3.60
C ASP A 12 -55.85 16.44 -4.64
N TYR A 13 -54.63 16.54 -4.16
CA TYR A 13 -53.45 16.57 -5.01
C TYR A 13 -53.13 15.13 -5.45
N PRO A 14 -52.91 14.88 -6.76
CA PRO A 14 -52.51 13.56 -7.21
C PRO A 14 -51.15 13.20 -6.59
N SER A 15 -51.05 11.98 -6.06
CA SER A 15 -49.79 11.44 -5.55
C SER A 15 -48.75 11.42 -6.68
N ILE A 16 -47.68 12.18 -6.51
CA ILE A 16 -46.55 12.15 -7.42
C ILE A 16 -45.72 10.91 -7.06
N ASN A 17 -45.79 9.87 -7.88
CA ASN A 17 -44.87 8.74 -7.79
C ASN A 17 -43.51 9.20 -8.34
N LEU A 18 -42.65 9.77 -7.49
CA LEU A 18 -41.24 9.89 -7.82
C LEU A 18 -40.61 8.50 -7.67
N GLU A 19 -40.38 7.81 -8.79
CA GLU A 19 -39.35 6.78 -8.85
C GLU A 19 -38.02 7.45 -8.55
N ILE A 20 -37.50 7.23 -7.34
CA ILE A 20 -36.15 7.64 -6.99
C ILE A 20 -35.24 6.59 -7.61
N ASP A 21 -34.64 6.91 -8.76
CA ASP A 21 -33.59 6.09 -9.33
C ASP A 21 -32.49 5.89 -8.29
N GLU A 22 -32.11 4.63 -8.06
CA GLU A 22 -31.09 4.26 -7.10
C GLU A 22 -29.76 4.91 -7.52
N TYR A 23 -29.31 5.90 -6.74
CA TYR A 23 -28.08 6.64 -7.03
C TYR A 23 -26.88 5.70 -6.89
N HIS A 24 -26.39 5.21 -8.03
CA HIS A 24 -25.11 4.52 -8.10
C HIS A 24 -24.01 5.55 -8.40
N PRO A 25 -23.19 5.97 -7.41
CA PRO A 25 -22.06 6.83 -7.70
C PRO A 25 -21.12 6.10 -8.65
N SER A 26 -20.84 6.71 -9.81
CA SER A 26 -19.82 6.23 -10.73
C SER A 26 -18.48 6.15 -10.00
N SER A 27 -18.01 4.94 -9.71
CA SER A 27 -16.71 4.72 -9.08
C SER A 27 -15.65 4.59 -10.18
N VAL A 28 -14.68 5.50 -10.18
CA VAL A 28 -13.48 5.39 -11.00
C VAL A 28 -12.40 4.75 -10.14
N THR A 29 -11.96 3.54 -10.50
CA THR A 29 -10.84 2.86 -9.85
C THR A 29 -9.55 3.21 -10.60
N VAL A 30 -8.66 3.95 -9.97
CA VAL A 30 -7.32 4.24 -10.51
C VAL A 30 -6.32 3.25 -9.93
N LEU A 31 -5.73 2.42 -10.79
CA LEU A 31 -4.58 1.59 -10.43
C LEU A 31 -3.31 2.47 -10.45
N VAL A 32 -2.88 2.91 -9.27
CA VAL A 32 -1.59 3.61 -9.13
C VAL A 32 -0.55 2.61 -8.65
N ASN A 33 0.44 2.30 -9.48
CA ASN A 33 1.62 1.54 -9.07
C ASN A 33 2.60 2.49 -8.37
N VAL A 34 2.31 2.85 -7.11
CA VAL A 34 3.22 3.67 -6.31
C VAL A 34 4.33 2.76 -5.80
N GLU A 35 5.54 2.89 -6.35
CA GLU A 35 6.72 2.40 -5.64
C GLU A 35 6.79 3.11 -4.29
N GLU A 36 6.66 2.34 -3.21
CA GLU A 36 6.65 2.88 -1.85
C GLU A 36 8.06 3.32 -1.46
N ASP A 37 8.44 4.54 -1.84
CA ASP A 37 9.71 5.15 -1.45
C ASP A 37 9.63 5.67 0.00
N ILE A 38 9.68 4.75 0.96
CA ILE A 38 9.74 5.08 2.38
C ILE A 38 11.18 5.50 2.71
N LYS A 39 11.40 6.81 2.83
CA LYS A 39 12.70 7.42 3.13
C LYS A 39 13.08 7.28 4.60
N LEU A 40 13.60 6.12 4.97
CA LEU A 40 14.31 5.91 6.24
C LEU A 40 15.82 5.92 6.00
N ASN A 41 16.57 6.48 6.95
CA ASN A 41 18.02 6.33 7.00
C ASN A 41 18.36 5.18 7.97
N PRO A 42 18.94 4.05 7.50
CA PRO A 42 19.29 2.92 8.36
C PRO A 42 20.35 3.27 9.41
N GLU A 43 21.22 4.24 9.15
CA GLU A 43 22.28 4.68 10.08
C GLU A 43 21.74 5.34 11.36
N ARG A 44 20.45 5.70 11.37
CA ARG A 44 19.79 6.27 12.56
C ARG A 44 19.29 5.19 13.53
N PHE A 45 19.54 3.92 13.23
CA PHE A 45 19.09 2.78 14.01
C PHE A 45 20.30 1.99 14.48
N ASP A 46 20.45 1.86 15.79
CA ASP A 46 21.51 1.05 16.40
C ASP A 46 21.19 -0.45 16.41
N ASP A 47 19.99 -0.83 15.93
CA ASP A 47 19.46 -2.19 15.97
C ASP A 47 18.72 -2.51 14.66
N PHE A 48 19.14 -3.58 14.00
CA PHE A 48 18.59 -3.97 12.70
C PHE A 48 17.14 -4.46 12.83
N GLU A 49 16.80 -5.23 13.87
CA GLU A 49 15.42 -5.69 14.08
C GLU A 49 14.45 -4.52 14.28
N LYS A 50 14.88 -3.47 14.99
CA LYS A 50 14.13 -2.23 15.18
C LYS A 50 13.89 -1.54 13.84
N LEU A 51 14.90 -1.45 12.99
CA LEU A 51 14.74 -0.92 11.62
C LEU A 51 13.69 -1.72 10.85
N ILE A 52 13.77 -3.06 10.87
CA ILE A 52 12.81 -3.95 10.20
C ILE A 52 11.39 -3.74 10.73
N ARG A 53 11.20 -3.67 12.05
CA ARG A 53 9.88 -3.43 12.65
C ARG A 53 9.32 -2.08 12.25
N VAL A 54 10.14 -1.04 12.25
CA VAL A 54 9.69 0.32 11.87
C VAL A 54 9.24 0.37 10.42
N ILE A 55 10.04 -0.13 9.48
CA ILE A 55 9.64 -0.15 8.06
C ILE A 55 8.39 -1.04 7.84
N ALA A 56 8.28 -2.18 8.53
CA ALA A 56 7.11 -3.04 8.46
C ALA A 56 5.83 -2.31 8.91
N TYR A 57 5.89 -1.55 10.01
CA TYR A 57 4.77 -0.71 10.44
C TYR A 57 4.45 0.41 9.44
N CYS A 58 5.45 1.09 8.87
CA CYS A 58 5.22 2.10 7.84
C CYS A 58 4.50 1.51 6.62
N ARG A 59 4.91 0.33 6.14
CA ARG A 59 4.26 -0.37 5.02
C ARG A 59 2.85 -0.82 5.38
N ARG A 60 2.63 -1.36 6.59
CA ARG A 60 1.28 -1.72 7.07
C ARG A 60 0.38 -0.50 7.13
N PHE A 61 0.87 0.62 7.65
CA PHE A 61 0.11 1.87 7.72
C PHE A 61 -0.34 2.30 6.32
N LEU A 62 0.59 2.32 5.36
CA LEU A 62 0.28 2.66 3.97
C LEU A 62 -0.74 1.71 3.34
N ALA A 63 -0.61 0.40 3.58
CA ALA A 63 -1.60 -0.58 3.14
C ALA A 63 -2.97 -0.33 3.78
N ASN A 64 -3.02 -0.07 5.09
CA ASN A 64 -4.26 0.21 5.82
C ASN A 64 -4.94 1.51 5.36
N CYS A 65 -4.18 2.52 4.92
CA CYS A 65 -4.73 3.75 4.32
C CYS A 65 -5.47 3.48 3.00
N ARG A 66 -5.11 2.40 2.29
CA ARG A 66 -5.73 2.00 1.01
C ARG A 66 -6.91 1.05 1.19
N HIS A 67 -7.24 0.65 2.41
CA HIS A 67 -8.30 -0.31 2.70
C HIS A 67 -9.37 0.28 3.64
N PRO A 68 -10.64 -0.14 3.48
CA PRO A 68 -11.70 0.20 4.43
C PRO A 68 -11.36 -0.38 5.81
N GLU A 69 -11.94 0.21 6.86
CA GLU A 69 -11.63 -0.16 8.25
C GLU A 69 -11.79 -1.65 8.55
N SER A 70 -12.82 -2.28 7.97
CA SER A 70 -13.08 -3.72 8.09
C SER A 70 -11.95 -4.62 7.58
N ASN A 71 -11.10 -4.12 6.67
CA ASN A 71 -10.01 -4.87 6.06
C ASN A 71 -8.63 -4.42 6.56
N ARG A 72 -8.56 -3.51 7.54
CA ARG A 72 -7.29 -3.03 8.08
C ARG A 72 -6.63 -4.12 8.94
N ARG A 73 -5.32 -4.25 8.79
CA ARG A 73 -4.50 -5.14 9.61
C ARG A 73 -4.24 -4.48 10.97
N LEU A 74 -4.64 -5.15 12.04
CA LEU A 74 -4.46 -4.72 13.43
C LEU A 74 -3.61 -5.73 14.21
N GLY A 75 -3.08 -5.32 15.36
CA GLY A 75 -2.30 -6.20 16.26
C GLY A 75 -0.80 -6.27 15.94
N PRO A 76 -0.10 -7.32 16.40
CA PRO A 76 1.34 -7.50 16.19
C PRO A 76 1.72 -7.62 14.71
N LEU A 77 2.99 -7.33 14.37
CA LEU A 77 3.54 -7.61 13.04
C LEU A 77 3.55 -9.11 12.77
N THR A 78 3.12 -9.49 11.57
CA THR A 78 3.22 -10.88 11.11
C THR A 78 4.64 -11.18 10.64
N LEU A 79 5.01 -12.47 10.62
CA LEU A 79 6.30 -12.90 10.07
C LEU A 79 6.48 -12.45 8.62
N VAL A 80 5.41 -12.52 7.82
CA VAL A 80 5.42 -12.12 6.41
C VAL A 80 5.75 -10.63 6.27
N GLU A 81 5.17 -9.76 7.10
CA GLU A 81 5.48 -8.33 7.05
C GLU A 81 6.93 -8.04 7.44
N LEU A 82 7.49 -8.78 8.41
CA LEU A 82 8.90 -8.67 8.78
C LEU A 82 9.81 -9.14 7.66
N GLN A 83 9.50 -10.27 7.02
CA GLN A 83 10.27 -10.80 5.88
C GLN A 83 10.24 -9.84 4.68
N ILE A 84 9.09 -9.24 4.38
CA ILE A 84 9.00 -8.23 3.31
C ILE A 84 9.84 -6.99 3.66
N ALA A 85 9.79 -6.55 4.90
CA ALA A 85 10.58 -5.43 5.40
C ALA A 85 12.10 -5.70 5.36
N GLU A 86 12.52 -6.90 5.73
CA GLU A 86 13.90 -7.35 5.68
C GLU A 86 14.41 -7.43 4.23
N ASN A 87 13.67 -8.10 3.36
CA ASN A 87 14.00 -8.20 1.95
C ASN A 87 14.10 -6.84 1.26
N TYR A 88 13.27 -5.87 1.67
CA TYR A 88 13.38 -4.50 1.17
C TYR A 88 14.77 -3.90 1.43
N TRP A 89 15.29 -4.03 2.66
CA TRP A 89 16.61 -3.50 3.02
C TRP A 89 17.75 -4.27 2.39
N ILE A 90 17.66 -5.60 2.34
CA ILE A 90 18.65 -6.44 1.66
C ILE A 90 18.77 -6.03 0.19
N ARG A 91 17.65 -5.91 -0.53
CA ARG A 91 17.66 -5.50 -1.94
C ARG A 91 18.17 -4.08 -2.13
N LYS A 92 17.83 -3.17 -1.21
CA LYS A 92 18.34 -1.80 -1.26
C LYS A 92 19.85 -1.78 -1.13
N ALA A 93 20.42 -2.45 -0.13
CA ALA A 93 21.86 -2.58 0.04
C ALA A 93 22.54 -3.26 -1.15
N GLN A 94 21.96 -4.35 -1.68
CA GLN A 94 22.48 -5.03 -2.87
C GLN A 94 22.51 -4.11 -4.09
N ARG A 95 21.45 -3.33 -4.34
CA ARG A 95 21.40 -2.36 -5.44
C ARG A 95 22.39 -1.21 -5.26
N GLU A 96 22.58 -0.75 -4.02
CA GLU A 96 23.53 0.32 -3.72
C GLU A 96 24.99 -0.14 -3.87
N CYS A 97 25.32 -1.36 -3.45
CA CYS A 97 26.69 -1.87 -3.47
C CYS A 97 27.08 -2.61 -4.76
N PHE A 98 26.14 -3.27 -5.43
CA PHE A 98 26.40 -4.21 -6.54
C PHE A 98 25.56 -3.91 -7.79
N ALA A 99 25.30 -2.63 -8.06
CA ALA A 99 24.47 -2.21 -9.19
C ALA A 99 24.97 -2.77 -10.54
N ASN A 100 26.29 -2.78 -10.74
CA ASN A 100 26.91 -3.24 -11.97
C ASN A 100 26.76 -4.76 -12.14
N GLU A 101 27.02 -5.53 -11.08
CA GLU A 101 26.84 -6.98 -11.07
C GLU A 101 25.38 -7.36 -11.34
N ILE A 102 24.44 -6.69 -10.67
CA ILE A 102 23.00 -6.89 -10.90
C ILE A 102 22.66 -6.61 -12.38
N GLN A 103 23.16 -5.50 -12.95
CA GLN A 103 22.93 -5.18 -14.35
C GLN A 103 23.56 -6.22 -15.30
N GLN A 104 24.74 -6.77 -14.97
CA GLN A 104 25.38 -7.81 -15.77
C GLN A 104 24.56 -9.10 -15.74
N LEU A 105 24.14 -9.54 -14.56
CA LEU A 105 23.33 -10.74 -14.39
C LEU A 105 21.95 -10.60 -15.08
N LEU A 106 21.32 -9.42 -14.99
CA LEU A 106 20.07 -9.12 -15.70
C LEU A 106 20.21 -9.27 -17.22
N ASN A 107 21.39 -8.99 -17.76
CA ASN A 107 21.70 -9.12 -19.18
C ASN A 107 22.20 -10.53 -19.55
N GLY A 108 22.13 -11.50 -18.65
CA GLY A 108 22.64 -12.86 -18.85
C GLY A 108 24.16 -12.93 -18.97
N LYS A 109 24.88 -11.91 -18.51
CA LYS A 109 26.35 -11.86 -18.50
C LYS A 109 26.88 -12.37 -17.17
N ARG A 110 28.07 -12.95 -17.18
CA ARG A 110 28.84 -13.20 -15.95
C ARG A 110 29.30 -11.88 -15.35
N ILE A 111 29.44 -11.86 -14.04
CA ILE A 111 29.99 -10.71 -13.33
C ILE A 111 31.47 -10.50 -13.67
N THR A 112 31.95 -9.26 -13.55
CA THR A 112 33.35 -8.93 -13.83
C THR A 112 34.30 -9.50 -12.78
N SER A 113 35.54 -9.79 -13.20
CA SER A 113 36.55 -10.43 -12.35
C SER A 113 37.07 -9.58 -11.20
N ASP A 114 36.84 -8.26 -11.25
CA ASP A 114 37.15 -7.30 -10.19
C ASP A 114 36.07 -7.23 -9.11
N SER A 115 34.91 -7.88 -9.32
CA SER A 115 33.85 -7.93 -8.33
C SER A 115 34.26 -8.76 -7.11
N GLN A 116 33.88 -8.27 -5.93
CA GLN A 116 34.03 -9.00 -4.67
C GLN A 116 33.18 -10.30 -4.63
N LEU A 117 32.22 -10.44 -5.54
CA LEU A 117 31.33 -11.60 -5.62
C LEU A 117 31.81 -12.68 -6.60
N ILE A 118 32.94 -12.51 -7.30
CA ILE A 118 33.37 -13.40 -8.39
C ILE A 118 33.50 -14.88 -8.01
N HIS A 119 33.83 -15.16 -6.75
CA HIS A 119 33.99 -16.53 -6.25
C HIS A 119 32.71 -17.14 -5.65
N LEU A 120 31.62 -16.37 -5.59
CA LEU A 120 30.36 -16.78 -4.95
C LEU A 120 29.29 -17.24 -5.96
N ASP A 121 29.63 -17.29 -7.26
CA ASP A 121 28.72 -17.63 -8.36
C ASP A 121 27.35 -16.93 -8.24
N PRO A 122 27.32 -15.58 -8.25
CA PRO A 122 26.11 -14.83 -7.95
C PRO A 122 25.07 -15.00 -9.06
N PHE A 123 23.81 -15.10 -8.65
CA PHE A 123 22.66 -15.20 -9.51
C PHE A 123 21.54 -14.25 -9.06
N LEU A 124 20.57 -14.02 -9.93
CA LEU A 124 19.35 -13.27 -9.58
C LEU A 124 18.25 -14.25 -9.19
N ASP A 125 17.75 -14.08 -7.98
CA ASP A 125 16.61 -14.82 -7.46
C ASP A 125 15.29 -14.23 -8.00
N GLU A 126 14.26 -15.07 -8.14
CA GLU A 126 12.91 -14.68 -8.61
C GLU A 126 12.09 -13.96 -7.54
N ASN A 127 12.54 -14.02 -6.28
CA ASN A 127 11.83 -13.43 -5.16
C ASN A 127 11.62 -11.92 -5.32
#